data_AF-A0A6U5JLX5-F1
#
_entry.id   AF-A0A6U5JLX5-F1
#
_cell.length_a   1.000
_cell.length_b   1.000
_cell.length_c   1.000
_cell.angle_alpha   90.00
_cell.angle_beta   90.00
_cell.angle_gamma   90.00
#
_symmetry.space_group_name_H-M   'P 1'
#
loop_
_entity.id
_entity.type
_entity.pdbx_description
1 polymer ?
#
loop_
_entity_poly.entity_id
_entity_poly.type
_entity_poly.pdbx_seq_one_letter_code
_entity_poly.pdbx_strand_id
1 'polypeptide(L)'
;MDAYGITSAHRIIFYGNDHAALSIPRAAITFRIMGHDSNKIHMMQGDVDDWVQQNGPVETGPLETEKGGQKRSLRVAEDLSGWESSDTASYSGSSSLAANVLTKSDVLSIIEGKTSEQQQVTVLDARSAGRFAGTAPEPRAGLRGGHMPGAVSLPYVNLMSDGSNVAFKCMEEMRTTFDQAGVDISSDKKQKFVVSCGSGVTACHLATGLKQCGVAEEDIYYYDGAWCEWGADPDVPIVT
;
A
#
# COMPACT_ATOMS: atom_id res chain seq x y z
N MET A 1 4.92 0.82 -17.08
CA MET A 1 5.90 -0.28 -17.17
C MET A 1 6.75 -0.17 -18.42
N ASP A 2 6.14 -0.06 -19.61
CA ASP A 2 6.86 0.01 -20.90
C ASP A 2 7.85 1.18 -21.00
N ALA A 3 7.47 2.36 -20.51
CA ALA A 3 8.37 3.52 -20.47
C ALA A 3 9.68 3.24 -19.70
N TYR A 4 9.60 2.37 -18.69
CA TYR A 4 10.72 1.90 -17.88
C TYR A 4 11.32 0.58 -18.40
N GLY A 5 10.92 0.09 -19.58
CA GLY A 5 11.41 -1.19 -20.12
C GLY A 5 11.10 -2.40 -19.25
N ILE A 6 10.15 -2.29 -18.32
CA ILE A 6 9.80 -3.37 -17.41
C ILE A 6 8.80 -4.29 -18.10
N THR A 7 9.20 -5.54 -18.29
CA THR A 7 8.34 -6.67 -18.69
C THR A 7 7.95 -7.53 -17.49
N SER A 8 6.91 -8.36 -17.61
CA SER A 8 6.46 -9.32 -16.57
C SER A 8 7.46 -10.45 -16.25
N ALA A 9 8.54 -10.56 -17.02
CA ALA A 9 9.62 -11.51 -16.76
C ALA A 9 10.55 -11.06 -15.63
N HIS A 10 10.69 -9.75 -15.40
CA HIS A 10 11.67 -9.20 -14.47
C HIS A 10 11.42 -9.57 -13.01
N ARG A 11 12.49 -9.55 -12.23
CA ARG A 11 12.43 -9.43 -10.77
C ARG A 11 12.56 -7.97 -10.41
N ILE A 12 11.70 -7.50 -9.51
CA ILE A 12 11.62 -6.10 -9.11
C ILE A 12 11.86 -6.01 -7.61
N ILE A 13 12.82 -5.16 -7.24
CA ILE A 13 13.17 -4.89 -5.86
C ILE A 13 12.91 -3.40 -5.62
N PHE A 14 11.94 -3.09 -4.76
CA PHE A 14 11.64 -1.73 -4.35
C PHE A 14 12.49 -1.38 -3.13
N TYR A 15 13.18 -0.24 -3.20
CA TYR A 15 13.99 0.30 -2.11
C TYR A 15 14.05 1.84 -2.26
N GLY A 16 14.46 2.51 -1.20
CA GLY A 16 14.57 3.97 -1.18
C GLY A 16 15.21 4.44 0.13
N ASN A 17 15.25 5.76 0.31
CA ASN A 17 15.58 6.37 1.60
C ASN A 17 14.32 6.51 2.47
N ASP A 18 14.49 6.91 3.73
CA ASP A 18 13.39 7.15 4.66
C ASP A 18 12.31 8.13 4.11
N HIS A 19 12.71 9.09 3.27
CA HIS A 19 11.76 10.01 2.64
C HIS A 19 10.83 9.34 1.61
N ALA A 20 11.28 8.27 0.96
CA ALA A 20 10.50 7.50 -0.01
C ALA A 20 9.68 6.37 0.65
N ALA A 21 9.88 6.12 1.95
CA ALA A 21 9.37 4.98 2.68
C ALA A 21 7.87 4.75 2.49
N LEU A 22 7.09 5.82 2.55
CA LEU A 22 5.63 5.76 2.44
C LEU A 22 5.16 5.21 1.08
N SER A 23 5.96 5.37 0.03
CA SER A 23 5.59 5.00 -1.33
C SER A 23 6.00 3.58 -1.72
N ILE A 24 6.94 2.95 -1.00
CA ILE A 24 7.51 1.65 -1.36
C ILE A 24 6.44 0.54 -1.34
N PRO A 25 5.66 0.33 -0.26
CA PRO A 25 4.58 -0.65 -0.26
C PRO A 25 3.53 -0.36 -1.33
N ARG A 26 3.24 0.93 -1.58
CA ARG A 26 2.28 1.33 -2.63
C ARG A 26 2.76 0.89 -4.00
N ALA A 27 4.01 1.19 -4.36
CA ALA A 27 4.58 0.78 -5.63
C ALA A 27 4.55 -0.75 -5.78
N ALA A 28 5.00 -1.50 -4.77
CA ALA A 28 4.99 -2.96 -4.81
C ALA A 28 3.59 -3.55 -5.02
N ILE A 29 2.59 -3.06 -4.29
CA ILE A 29 1.20 -3.51 -4.42
C ILE A 29 0.62 -3.14 -5.79
N THR A 30 0.91 -1.95 -6.32
CA THR A 30 0.48 -1.57 -7.67
C THR A 30 0.99 -2.56 -8.72
N PHE A 31 2.24 -3.01 -8.65
CA PHE A 31 2.74 -4.03 -9.57
C PHE A 31 2.01 -5.37 -9.44
N ARG A 32 1.63 -5.79 -8.22
CA ARG A 32 0.83 -7.03 -8.01
C ARG A 32 -0.58 -6.91 -8.57
N ILE A 33 -1.22 -5.75 -8.36
CA ILE A 33 -2.54 -5.44 -8.93
C ILE A 33 -2.48 -5.45 -10.47
N MET A 34 -1.41 -4.91 -11.04
CA MET A 34 -1.14 -4.95 -12.49
C MET A 34 -0.74 -6.34 -13.00
N GLY A 35 -0.70 -7.37 -12.14
CA GLY A 35 -0.43 -8.76 -12.50
C GLY A 35 1.01 -9.11 -12.80
N HIS A 36 1.94 -8.37 -12.20
CA HIS A 36 3.30 -8.88 -12.04
C HIS A 36 3.30 -10.03 -11.02
N ASP A 37 4.08 -11.07 -11.29
CA ASP A 37 4.21 -12.23 -10.40
C ASP A 37 4.66 -11.81 -8.99
N SER A 38 3.84 -12.10 -7.98
CA SER A 38 4.12 -11.77 -6.58
C SER A 38 5.42 -12.40 -6.07
N ASN A 39 5.90 -13.52 -6.64
CA ASN A 39 7.18 -14.14 -6.28
C ASN A 39 8.39 -13.40 -6.84
N LYS A 40 8.17 -12.45 -7.75
CA LYS A 40 9.21 -11.62 -8.37
C LYS A 40 9.23 -10.20 -7.83
N ILE A 41 8.33 -9.86 -6.92
CA ILE A 41 8.26 -8.55 -6.27
C ILE A 41 8.83 -8.66 -4.87
N HIS A 42 9.86 -7.88 -4.61
CA HIS A 42 10.49 -7.79 -3.30
C HIS A 42 10.57 -6.34 -2.86
N MET A 43 10.58 -6.14 -1.55
CA MET A 43 10.88 -4.86 -0.93
C MET A 43 12.09 -5.08 -0.03
N MET A 44 13.03 -4.13 -0.06
CA MET A 44 14.15 -4.15 0.86
C MET A 44 13.64 -3.84 2.27
N GLN A 45 14.10 -4.60 3.27
CA GLN A 45 13.92 -4.23 4.67
C GLN A 45 14.99 -3.21 5.03
N GLY A 46 14.57 -2.06 5.56
CA GLY A 46 15.46 -0.92 5.78
C GLY A 46 15.60 -0.02 4.56
N ASP A 47 16.47 0.97 4.67
CA ASP A 47 16.73 1.95 3.61
C ASP A 47 18.16 1.84 3.03
N VAL A 48 18.46 2.75 2.11
CA VAL A 48 19.80 2.84 1.50
C VAL A 48 20.90 3.10 2.54
N ASP A 49 20.59 3.80 3.64
CA ASP A 49 21.58 4.07 4.68
C ASP A 49 21.89 2.78 5.45
N ASP A 50 20.88 1.97 5.77
CA ASP A 50 21.06 0.63 6.34
C ASP A 50 21.93 -0.28 5.43
N TRP A 51 21.69 -0.22 4.12
CA TRP A 51 22.48 -0.97 3.13
C TRP A 51 23.95 -0.56 3.14
N VAL A 52 24.22 0.75 3.14
CA VAL A 52 25.59 1.29 3.20
C VAL A 52 26.28 0.93 4.51
N GLN A 53 25.59 1.02 5.65
CA GLN A 53 26.13 0.63 6.96
C GLN A 53 26.54 -0.85 7.01
N GLN A 54 25.85 -1.70 6.25
CA GLN A 54 26.19 -3.12 6.10
C GLN A 54 27.27 -3.40 5.04
N ASN A 55 27.99 -2.36 4.58
CA ASN A 55 29.00 -2.42 3.52
C ASN A 55 28.43 -2.86 2.17
N GLY A 56 27.15 -2.58 1.92
CA GLY A 56 26.52 -2.81 0.63
C GLY A 56 27.13 -1.92 -0.45
N PRO A 57 27.38 -2.44 -1.66
CA PRO A 57 27.93 -1.65 -2.75
C PRO A 57 26.94 -0.56 -3.19
N VAL A 58 27.46 0.63 -3.49
CA VAL A 58 26.71 1.74 -4.06
C VAL A 58 27.41 2.27 -5.31
N GLU A 59 26.62 2.85 -6.21
CA GLU A 59 27.13 3.60 -7.35
C GLU A 59 26.92 5.09 -7.10
N THR A 60 27.92 5.90 -7.42
CA THR A 60 27.86 7.36 -7.31
C THR A 60 28.28 8.00 -8.64
N GLY A 61 27.82 9.22 -8.89
CA GLY A 61 28.10 9.95 -10.13
C GLY A 61 26.85 10.10 -11.02
N PRO A 62 27.04 10.52 -12.29
CA PRO A 62 25.93 10.73 -13.21
C PRO A 62 25.20 9.41 -13.52
N LEU A 63 23.91 9.52 -13.82
CA LEU A 63 23.09 8.38 -14.23
C LEU A 63 23.50 7.91 -15.63
N GLU A 64 24.07 6.70 -15.74
CA GLU A 64 24.53 6.11 -17.00
C GLU A 64 23.51 5.12 -17.58
N THR A 65 23.02 5.35 -18.80
CA THR A 65 22.03 4.48 -19.48
C THR A 65 22.57 3.12 -19.92
N GLU A 66 23.87 2.90 -19.81
CA GLU A 66 24.53 1.63 -20.10
C GLU A 66 25.77 1.49 -19.21
N LYS A 67 26.00 0.30 -18.66
CA LYS A 67 27.20 -0.01 -17.88
C LYS A 67 27.67 -1.44 -18.17
N GLY A 68 28.92 -1.59 -18.58
CA GLY A 68 29.50 -2.91 -18.89
C GLY A 68 28.75 -3.68 -19.99
N GLY A 69 28.16 -2.99 -20.97
CA GLY A 69 27.36 -3.61 -22.05
C GLY A 69 25.92 -3.95 -21.68
N GLN A 70 25.49 -3.66 -20.44
CA GLN A 70 24.10 -3.82 -20.01
C GLN A 70 23.36 -2.48 -20.07
N LYS A 71 22.26 -2.44 -20.84
CA LYS A 71 21.35 -1.30 -20.85
C LYS A 71 20.67 -1.17 -19.49
N ARG A 72 20.70 0.04 -18.94
CA ARG A 72 20.02 0.39 -17.68
C ARG A 72 18.77 1.17 -18.03
N SER A 73 17.65 0.75 -17.45
CA SER A 73 16.45 1.57 -17.50
C SER A 73 16.60 2.71 -16.51
N LEU A 74 16.96 3.87 -17.04
CA LEU A 74 16.98 5.12 -16.32
C LEU A 74 15.95 6.03 -16.99
N ARG A 75 14.94 6.38 -16.21
CA ARG A 75 13.91 7.34 -16.60
C ARG A 75 13.74 8.27 -15.42
N VAL A 76 14.00 9.55 -15.65
CA VAL A 76 13.56 10.61 -14.73
C VAL A 76 12.14 11.05 -15.11
N ALA A 77 11.47 11.81 -14.25
CA ALA A 77 10.09 12.23 -14.48
C ALA A 77 9.94 13.00 -15.81
N GLU A 78 10.97 13.74 -16.20
CA GLU A 78 11.04 14.51 -17.46
C GLU A 78 11.06 13.59 -18.70
N ASP A 79 11.65 12.39 -18.59
CA ASP A 79 11.68 11.38 -19.68
C ASP A 79 10.30 10.76 -19.93
N LEU A 80 9.33 11.05 -19.07
CA LEU A 80 7.95 10.58 -19.14
C LEU A 80 7.01 11.67 -19.72
N SER A 81 7.51 12.70 -20.39
CA SER A 81 6.62 13.58 -21.15
C SER A 81 6.02 12.82 -22.35
N GLY A 82 4.69 12.73 -22.43
CA GLY A 82 3.99 12.19 -23.60
C GLY A 82 3.83 10.66 -23.68
N TRP A 83 4.32 9.88 -22.70
CA TRP A 83 4.13 8.41 -22.71
C TRP A 83 2.66 8.00 -22.67
N GLU A 84 1.77 8.82 -22.08
CA GLU A 84 0.33 8.57 -22.02
C GLU A 84 -0.34 8.58 -23.41
N SER A 85 0.31 9.17 -24.42
CA SER A 85 -0.16 9.19 -25.82
C SER A 85 0.28 7.98 -26.65
N SER A 86 1.05 7.06 -26.05
CA SER A 86 1.48 5.82 -26.71
C SER A 86 0.39 4.75 -26.62
N ASP A 87 -0.30 4.49 -27.73
CA ASP A 87 -1.31 3.43 -27.86
C ASP A 87 -0.75 1.98 -27.80
N THR A 88 0.55 1.80 -27.61
CA THR A 88 1.22 0.50 -27.63
C THR A 88 1.65 0.02 -26.25
N ALA A 89 0.71 -0.14 -25.32
CA ALA A 89 0.98 -0.81 -24.06
C ALA A 89 1.38 -2.28 -24.34
N SER A 90 2.61 -2.66 -24.02
CA SER A 90 3.16 -3.99 -24.27
C SER A 90 3.22 -4.85 -23.01
N TYR A 91 3.20 -4.20 -21.84
CA TYR A 91 3.15 -4.89 -20.56
C TYR A 91 1.81 -5.60 -20.38
N SER A 92 1.86 -6.91 -20.18
CA SER A 92 0.72 -7.73 -19.77
C SER A 92 1.04 -8.44 -18.47
N GLY A 93 0.10 -8.31 -17.52
CA GLY A 93 0.06 -9.09 -16.30
C GLY A 93 -1.34 -9.66 -16.14
N SER A 94 -1.46 -10.77 -15.40
CA SER A 94 -2.74 -11.37 -15.04
C SER A 94 -2.84 -11.38 -13.52
N SER A 95 -3.89 -10.78 -12.97
CA SER A 95 -4.12 -10.74 -11.53
C SER A 95 -5.61 -10.71 -11.25
N SER A 96 -6.05 -11.55 -10.32
CA SER A 96 -7.36 -11.41 -9.70
C SER A 96 -7.43 -10.21 -8.74
N LEU A 97 -6.28 -9.67 -8.32
CA LEU A 97 -6.21 -8.58 -7.33
C LEU A 97 -6.71 -7.23 -7.87
N ALA A 98 -6.84 -7.07 -9.18
CA ALA A 98 -7.51 -5.90 -9.73
C ALA A 98 -8.96 -5.77 -9.23
N ALA A 99 -9.64 -6.89 -9.01
CA ALA A 99 -10.98 -6.91 -8.42
C ALA A 99 -11.00 -6.57 -6.92
N ASN A 100 -9.83 -6.54 -6.26
CA ASN A 100 -9.70 -6.18 -4.85
C ASN A 100 -9.55 -4.66 -4.64
N VAL A 101 -9.51 -3.85 -5.71
CA VAL A 101 -9.55 -2.39 -5.60
C VAL A 101 -11.01 -1.94 -5.60
N LEU A 102 -11.47 -1.48 -4.43
CA LEU A 102 -12.87 -1.14 -4.18
C LEU A 102 -13.18 0.31 -4.57
N THR A 103 -14.37 0.51 -5.11
CA THR A 103 -14.98 1.83 -5.28
C THR A 103 -15.59 2.31 -3.96
N LYS A 104 -15.88 3.61 -3.86
CA LYS A 104 -16.67 4.17 -2.74
C LYS A 104 -18.00 3.45 -2.53
N SER A 105 -18.68 3.07 -3.62
CA SER A 105 -19.98 2.37 -3.55
C SER A 105 -19.85 0.97 -2.96
N ASP A 106 -18.75 0.27 -3.25
CA ASP A 106 -18.47 -1.05 -2.67
C ASP A 106 -18.26 -0.93 -1.16
N VAL A 107 -17.44 0.04 -0.74
CA VAL A 107 -17.15 0.30 0.68
C VAL A 107 -18.40 0.74 1.44
N LEU A 108 -19.24 1.61 0.84
CA LEU A 108 -20.52 2.01 1.42
C LEU A 108 -21.44 0.79 1.61
N SER A 109 -21.52 -0.11 0.63
CA SER A 109 -22.33 -1.33 0.72
C SER A 109 -21.84 -2.27 1.84
N ILE A 110 -20.52 -2.34 2.04
CA ILE A 110 -19.91 -3.08 3.16
C ILE A 110 -20.30 -2.47 4.50
N ILE A 111 -20.17 -1.14 4.65
CA ILE A 111 -20.49 -0.43 5.90
C ILE A 111 -21.98 -0.52 6.24
N GLU A 112 -22.86 -0.48 5.24
CA GLU A 112 -24.31 -0.61 5.43
C GLU A 112 -24.76 -2.06 5.69
N GLY A 113 -23.84 -3.03 5.73
CA GLY A 113 -24.16 -4.44 5.96
C GLY A 113 -24.94 -5.08 4.81
N LYS A 114 -24.88 -4.52 3.59
CA LYS A 114 -25.57 -5.03 2.40
C LYS A 114 -24.83 -6.20 1.73
N THR A 115 -23.80 -6.74 2.37
CA THR A 115 -23.05 -7.91 1.91
C THR A 115 -23.69 -9.20 2.39
N SER A 116 -23.68 -10.25 1.57
CA SER A 116 -24.25 -11.56 1.92
C SER A 116 -23.68 -12.12 3.24
N GLU A 117 -24.58 -12.54 4.14
CA GLU A 117 -24.45 -12.74 5.60
C GLU A 117 -23.42 -13.78 6.13
N GLN A 118 -22.25 -14.00 5.52
CA GLN A 118 -21.30 -15.02 6.02
C GLN A 118 -19.82 -14.62 6.04
N GLN A 119 -19.46 -13.41 5.60
CA GLN A 119 -18.07 -12.92 5.64
C GLN A 119 -17.97 -11.64 6.46
N GLN A 120 -17.23 -11.70 7.55
CA GLN A 120 -16.90 -10.52 8.36
C GLN A 120 -15.82 -9.73 7.61
N VAL A 121 -16.16 -8.49 7.24
CA VAL A 121 -15.24 -7.56 6.59
C VAL A 121 -14.86 -6.48 7.59
N THR A 122 -13.56 -6.32 7.83
CA THR A 122 -13.03 -5.28 8.71
C THR A 122 -12.37 -4.18 7.89
N VAL A 123 -12.80 -2.94 8.09
CA VAL A 123 -12.13 -1.77 7.49
C VAL A 123 -11.02 -1.31 8.42
N LEU A 124 -9.77 -1.30 7.94
CA LEU A 124 -8.60 -0.83 8.69
C LEU A 124 -8.16 0.54 8.17
N ASP A 125 -8.05 1.52 9.06
CA ASP A 125 -7.61 2.88 8.72
C ASP A 125 -6.18 3.15 9.20
N ALA A 126 -5.29 3.39 8.24
CA ALA A 126 -3.86 3.60 8.46
C ALA A 126 -3.47 5.02 8.89
N ARG A 127 -4.44 5.95 9.03
CA ARG A 127 -4.18 7.32 9.51
C ARG A 127 -3.80 7.32 10.99
N SER A 128 -3.31 8.46 11.47
CA SER A 128 -3.06 8.65 12.89
C SER A 128 -4.37 8.57 13.69
N ALA A 129 -4.28 8.12 14.95
CA ALA A 129 -5.44 8.01 15.84
C ALA A 129 -6.20 9.34 15.99
N GLY A 130 -5.48 10.47 16.03
CA GLY A 130 -6.11 11.79 16.11
C GLY A 130 -6.92 12.15 14.87
N ARG A 131 -6.44 11.80 13.67
CA ARG A 131 -7.17 12.01 12.41
C ARG A 131 -8.41 11.11 12.31
N PHE A 132 -8.25 9.86 12.71
CA PHE A 132 -9.34 8.88 12.81
C PHE A 132 -10.44 9.35 13.79
N ALA A 133 -10.05 9.88 14.95
CA ALA A 133 -10.98 10.42 15.95
C ALA A 133 -11.47 11.85 15.63
N GLY A 134 -11.06 12.44 14.50
CA GLY A 134 -11.41 13.82 14.15
C GLY A 134 -10.85 14.91 15.10
N THR A 135 -9.92 14.56 16.00
CA THR A 135 -9.28 15.50 16.94
C THR A 135 -8.04 16.18 16.36
N ALA A 136 -7.50 15.64 15.26
CA ALA A 136 -6.44 16.26 14.46
C ALA A 136 -6.93 16.54 13.04
N PRO A 137 -6.48 17.65 12.40
CA PRO A 137 -6.93 18.00 11.07
C PRO A 137 -6.39 17.04 10.00
N GLU A 138 -7.14 16.91 8.92
CA GLU A 138 -6.66 16.27 7.70
C GLU A 138 -5.64 17.19 7.00
N PRO A 139 -4.57 16.63 6.39
CA PRO A 139 -3.56 17.45 5.69
C PRO A 139 -4.14 18.25 4.52
N ARG A 140 -5.19 17.73 3.87
CA ARG A 140 -5.88 18.40 2.77
C ARG A 140 -7.00 19.27 3.33
N ALA A 141 -6.93 20.56 3.04
CA ALA A 141 -7.94 21.53 3.47
C ALA A 141 -9.34 21.16 2.96
N GLY A 142 -10.35 21.36 3.81
CA GLY A 142 -11.77 21.16 3.48
C GLY A 142 -12.30 19.74 3.68
N LEU A 143 -11.47 18.76 4.04
CA LEU A 143 -11.95 17.42 4.39
C LEU A 143 -12.55 17.39 5.79
N ARG A 144 -13.64 16.64 5.97
CA ARG A 144 -14.24 16.36 7.28
C ARG A 144 -13.27 15.52 8.13
N GLY A 145 -13.27 15.73 9.45
CA GLY A 145 -12.59 14.86 10.41
C GLY A 145 -13.41 13.60 10.72
N GLY A 146 -12.79 12.61 11.36
CA GLY A 146 -13.46 11.36 11.76
C GLY A 146 -13.05 10.16 10.91
N HIS A 147 -13.89 9.13 10.92
CA HIS A 147 -13.66 7.85 10.24
C HIS A 147 -14.96 7.21 9.71
N MET A 148 -14.80 6.16 8.90
CA MET A 148 -15.90 5.33 8.40
C MET A 148 -16.54 4.53 9.55
N PRO A 149 -17.87 4.42 9.64
CA PRO A 149 -18.52 3.62 10.68
C PRO A 149 -18.02 2.17 10.70
N GLY A 150 -17.70 1.66 11.90
CA GLY A 150 -17.20 0.30 12.08
C GLY A 150 -15.73 0.08 11.67
N ALA A 151 -15.04 1.09 11.16
CA ALA A 151 -13.61 0.98 10.88
C ALA A 151 -12.79 0.88 12.17
N VAL A 152 -11.65 0.20 12.09
CA VAL A 152 -10.66 0.07 13.16
C VAL A 152 -9.49 1.00 12.88
N SER A 153 -9.10 1.80 13.87
CA SER A 153 -7.90 2.62 13.79
C SER A 153 -6.66 1.75 13.95
N LEU A 154 -5.80 1.71 12.93
CA LEU A 154 -4.51 1.04 13.00
C LEU A 154 -3.46 1.89 12.26
N PRO A 155 -2.89 2.93 12.92
CA PRO A 155 -1.87 3.76 12.30
C PRO A 155 -0.71 2.91 11.74
N TYR A 156 -0.32 3.13 10.48
CA TYR A 156 0.68 2.27 9.82
C TYR A 156 2.01 2.19 10.58
N VAL A 157 2.39 3.28 11.27
CA VAL A 157 3.60 3.37 12.09
C VAL A 157 3.65 2.29 13.17
N ASN A 158 2.52 1.75 13.60
CA ASN A 158 2.46 0.69 14.59
C ASN A 158 3.02 -0.64 14.05
N LEU A 159 3.09 -0.82 12.72
CA LEU A 159 3.70 -1.98 12.07
C LEU A 159 5.19 -1.78 11.75
N MET A 160 5.73 -0.58 11.97
CA MET A 160 7.11 -0.24 11.66
C MET A 160 8.01 -0.42 12.87
N SER A 161 9.24 -0.85 12.63
CA SER A 161 10.27 -0.97 13.67
C SER A 161 10.58 0.40 14.28
N ASP A 162 10.96 0.42 15.55
CA ASP A 162 11.19 1.66 16.29
C ASP A 162 12.20 2.59 15.57
N GLY A 163 11.77 3.82 15.31
CA GLY A 163 12.59 4.83 14.63
C GLY A 163 12.73 4.65 13.11
N SER A 164 12.03 3.70 12.49
CA SER A 164 12.07 3.45 11.05
C SER A 164 10.71 3.73 10.39
N ASN A 165 10.71 4.33 9.20
CA ASN A 165 9.51 4.37 8.34
C ASN A 165 9.53 3.33 7.22
N VAL A 166 10.65 2.62 7.04
CA VAL A 166 10.89 1.65 5.95
C VAL A 166 10.90 0.20 6.40
N ALA A 167 11.33 -0.06 7.64
CA ALA A 167 11.50 -1.40 8.15
C ALA A 167 10.25 -1.84 8.93
N PHE A 168 9.65 -2.96 8.51
CA PHE A 168 8.55 -3.56 9.26
C PHE A 168 9.08 -4.26 10.51
N LYS A 169 8.26 -4.28 11.56
CA LYS A 169 8.46 -5.15 12.72
C LYS A 169 8.51 -6.62 12.30
N CYS A 170 9.01 -7.47 13.20
CA CYS A 170 8.96 -8.90 12.92
C CYS A 170 7.51 -9.42 12.92
N MET A 171 7.30 -10.60 12.34
CA MET A 171 5.95 -11.18 12.18
C MET A 171 5.20 -11.33 13.51
N GLU A 172 5.90 -11.67 14.59
CA GLU A 172 5.31 -11.84 15.93
C GLU A 172 4.80 -10.52 16.48
N GLU A 173 5.62 -9.47 16.44
CA GLU A 173 5.24 -8.13 16.90
C GLU A 173 4.12 -7.50 16.07
N MET A 174 4.10 -7.74 14.75
CA MET A 174 2.99 -7.30 13.90
C MET A 174 1.69 -8.04 14.27
N ARG A 175 1.74 -9.35 14.53
CA ARG A 175 0.58 -10.11 15.03
C ARG A 175 0.07 -9.56 16.35
N THR A 176 0.96 -9.26 17.29
CA THR A 176 0.59 -8.58 18.55
C THR A 176 -0.06 -7.22 18.29
N THR A 177 0.45 -6.46 17.32
CA THR A 177 -0.12 -5.15 16.96
C THR A 177 -1.55 -5.28 16.41
N PHE A 178 -1.82 -6.27 15.56
CA PHE A 178 -3.19 -6.56 15.08
C PHE A 178 -4.12 -6.99 16.21
N ASP A 179 -3.68 -7.89 17.08
CA ASP A 179 -4.45 -8.38 18.23
C ASP A 179 -4.81 -7.25 19.20
N GLN A 180 -3.86 -6.36 19.51
CA GLN A 180 -4.09 -5.18 20.35
C GLN A 180 -5.09 -4.19 19.74
N ALA A 181 -5.20 -4.14 18.42
CA ALA A 181 -6.20 -3.35 17.72
C ALA A 181 -7.56 -4.06 17.62
N GLY A 182 -7.70 -5.27 18.16
CA GLY A 182 -8.91 -6.10 18.06
C GLY A 182 -9.10 -6.70 16.66
N VAL A 183 -8.04 -6.77 15.85
CA VAL A 183 -8.07 -7.30 14.48
C VAL A 183 -7.60 -8.74 14.50
N ASP A 184 -8.56 -9.66 14.42
CA ASP A 184 -8.26 -11.09 14.37
C ASP A 184 -7.83 -11.51 12.95
N ILE A 185 -6.55 -11.84 12.81
CA ILE A 185 -5.92 -12.28 11.56
C ILE A 185 -5.59 -13.78 11.55
N SER A 186 -6.22 -14.54 12.45
CA SER A 186 -6.04 -15.99 12.55
C SER A 186 -6.61 -16.72 11.31
N SER A 187 -5.92 -17.77 10.87
CA SER A 187 -6.22 -18.49 9.62
C SER A 187 -7.50 -19.35 9.69
N ASP A 188 -8.03 -19.61 10.89
CA ASP A 188 -9.25 -20.41 11.11
C ASP A 188 -10.54 -19.63 10.82
N LYS A 189 -10.45 -18.30 10.67
CA LYS A 189 -11.60 -17.45 10.33
C LYS A 189 -11.46 -16.91 8.90
N LYS A 190 -12.55 -16.97 8.14
CA LYS A 190 -12.66 -16.31 6.84
C LYS A 190 -12.89 -14.80 7.02
N GLN A 191 -11.87 -14.10 7.50
CA GLN A 191 -11.86 -12.64 7.65
C GLN A 191 -11.38 -11.99 6.36
N LYS A 192 -12.01 -10.88 6.00
CA LYS A 192 -11.59 -10.03 4.88
C LYS A 192 -11.26 -8.64 5.41
N PHE A 193 -10.28 -8.00 4.80
CA PHE A 193 -9.78 -6.71 5.24
C PHE A 193 -9.87 -5.69 4.13
N VAL A 194 -10.54 -4.57 4.38
CA VAL A 194 -10.47 -3.39 3.52
C VAL A 194 -9.47 -2.44 4.15
N VAL A 195 -8.33 -2.20 3.50
CA VAL A 195 -7.35 -1.22 3.96
C VAL A 195 -7.64 0.15 3.36
N SER A 196 -7.57 1.19 4.20
CA SER A 196 -7.74 2.59 3.81
C SER A 196 -6.79 3.50 4.61
N CYS A 197 -6.70 4.76 4.20
CA CYS A 197 -5.91 5.78 4.89
C CYS A 197 -6.37 7.20 4.47
N GLY A 198 -5.44 8.15 4.33
CA GLY A 198 -5.73 9.46 3.75
C GLY A 198 -5.93 9.46 2.23
N SER A 199 -5.01 8.83 1.48
CA SER A 199 -4.90 8.96 0.02
C SER A 199 -4.51 7.66 -0.69
N GLY A 200 -4.80 6.50 -0.09
CA GLY A 200 -4.45 5.17 -0.63
C GLY A 200 -2.99 4.72 -0.45
N VAL A 201 -2.08 5.62 -0.06
CA VAL A 201 -0.64 5.32 0.04
C VAL A 201 -0.28 4.50 1.28
N THR A 202 -0.56 4.99 2.49
CA THR A 202 -0.14 4.28 3.72
C THR A 202 -0.97 3.05 4.03
N ALA A 203 -2.17 2.90 3.43
CA ALA A 203 -2.97 1.68 3.48
C ALA A 203 -2.19 0.45 3.00
N CYS A 204 -1.27 0.64 2.04
CA CYS A 204 -0.41 -0.42 1.51
C CYS A 204 0.56 -1.01 2.56
N HIS A 205 0.84 -0.31 3.65
CA HIS A 205 1.62 -0.85 4.77
C HIS A 205 0.80 -1.87 5.56
N LEU A 206 -0.48 -1.56 5.82
CA LEU A 206 -1.38 -2.51 6.48
C LEU A 206 -1.56 -3.77 5.64
N ALA A 207 -1.79 -3.63 4.33
CA ALA A 207 -1.87 -4.76 3.42
C ALA A 207 -0.57 -5.60 3.39
N THR A 208 0.59 -4.95 3.43
CA THR A 208 1.88 -5.64 3.52
C THR A 208 2.01 -6.41 4.83
N GLY A 209 1.67 -5.79 5.96
CA GLY A 209 1.71 -6.44 7.28
C GLY A 209 0.75 -7.63 7.37
N LEU A 210 -0.49 -7.47 6.89
CA LEU A 210 -1.48 -8.56 6.82
C LEU A 210 -0.92 -9.75 6.04
N LYS A 211 -0.41 -9.50 4.82
CA LYS A 211 0.19 -10.54 3.98
C LYS A 211 1.38 -11.21 4.67
N GLN A 212 2.27 -10.42 5.27
CA GLN A 212 3.45 -10.94 5.98
C GLN A 212 3.07 -11.79 7.18
N CYS A 213 1.94 -11.48 7.85
CA CYS A 213 1.43 -12.27 8.97
C CYS A 213 0.62 -13.50 8.55
N GLY A 214 0.41 -13.72 7.25
CA GLY A 214 -0.21 -14.93 6.68
C GLY A 214 -1.62 -14.75 6.13
N VAL A 215 -2.14 -13.52 6.05
CA VAL A 215 -3.43 -13.26 5.40
C VAL A 215 -3.27 -13.42 3.89
N ALA A 216 -4.18 -14.18 3.28
CA ALA A 216 -4.18 -14.44 1.84
C ALA A 216 -4.41 -13.13 1.07
N GLU A 217 -3.71 -12.93 -0.05
CA GLU A 217 -3.73 -11.65 -0.76
C GLU A 217 -5.10 -11.38 -1.40
N GLU A 218 -5.84 -12.44 -1.73
CA GLU A 218 -7.22 -12.40 -2.19
C GLU A 218 -8.22 -11.90 -1.14
N ASP A 219 -7.89 -11.96 0.15
CA ASP A 219 -8.74 -11.50 1.25
C ASP A 219 -8.39 -10.06 1.70
N ILE A 220 -7.43 -9.41 1.02
CA ILE A 220 -7.01 -8.03 1.25
C ILE A 220 -7.53 -7.15 0.12
N TYR A 221 -8.39 -6.21 0.48
CA TYR A 221 -9.05 -5.26 -0.40
C TYR A 221 -8.53 -3.84 -0.14
N TYR A 222 -8.51 -3.00 -1.17
CA TYR A 222 -7.94 -1.66 -1.14
C TYR A 222 -9.02 -0.64 -1.44
N TYR A 223 -9.30 0.27 -0.51
CA TYR A 223 -10.07 1.46 -0.83
C TYR A 223 -9.12 2.61 -1.19
N ASP A 224 -8.82 2.76 -2.48
CA ASP A 224 -7.79 3.69 -2.98
C ASP A 224 -8.20 5.16 -2.87
N GLY A 225 -9.50 5.46 -3.09
CA GLY A 225 -10.07 6.80 -2.91
C GLY A 225 -9.91 7.31 -1.47
N ALA A 226 -9.95 6.37 -0.51
CA ALA A 226 -9.61 6.58 0.89
C ALA A 226 -10.35 7.77 1.54
N TRP A 227 -9.79 8.34 2.61
CA TRP A 227 -10.43 9.48 3.28
C TRP A 227 -10.50 10.75 2.42
N CYS A 228 -9.61 10.92 1.43
CA CYS A 228 -9.70 12.02 0.47
C CYS A 228 -11.02 12.01 -0.31
N GLU A 229 -11.52 10.83 -0.69
CA GLU A 229 -12.80 10.69 -1.38
C GLU A 229 -13.97 10.67 -0.38
N TRP A 230 -13.86 9.87 0.69
CA TRP A 230 -14.93 9.72 1.69
C TRP A 230 -15.17 11.00 2.50
N GLY A 231 -14.11 11.59 3.03
CA GLY A 231 -14.16 12.80 3.85
C GLY A 231 -14.61 14.05 3.07
N ALA A 232 -14.51 14.04 1.75
CA ALA A 232 -14.99 15.11 0.87
C ALA A 232 -16.49 15.01 0.53
N ASP A 233 -17.08 13.82 0.65
CA ASP A 233 -18.47 13.58 0.24
C ASP A 233 -19.43 13.79 1.42
N PRO A 234 -20.33 14.77 1.40
CA PRO A 234 -21.27 15.00 2.50
C PRO A 234 -22.31 13.89 2.68
N ASP A 235 -22.55 13.06 1.66
CA ASP A 235 -23.64 12.07 1.62
C ASP A 235 -23.25 10.71 2.23
N VAL A 236 -21.96 10.50 2.55
CA VAL A 236 -21.48 9.27 3.20
C VAL A 236 -21.38 9.42 4.73
N PRO A 237 -21.67 8.34 5.49
CA PRO A 237 -21.70 8.40 6.94
C PRO A 237 -20.28 8.55 7.54
N ILE A 238 -20.18 9.25 8.67
CA ILE A 238 -18.93 9.43 9.43
C ILE A 238 -19.18 9.22 10.92
N VAL A 239 -18.13 8.82 11.63
CA VAL A 239 -18.05 8.78 13.09
C VAL A 239 -16.91 9.68 13.55
N THR A 240 -17.11 10.42 14.63
CA THR A 240 -16.13 11.31 15.28
C THR A 240 -16.12 11.07 16.78
#